data_AF-L7Z754-F1
#
_entry.id   AF-L7Z754-F1
#
_cell.length_a   1.000
_cell.length_b   1.000
_cell.length_c   1.000
_cell.angle_alpha   90.00
_cell.angle_beta   90.00
_cell.angle_gamma   90.00
#
_symmetry.space_group_name_H-M   'P 1'
#
loop_
_entity.id
_entity.type
_entity.pdbx_description
1 polymer ?
#
loop_
_entity_poly.entity_id
_entity_poly.type
_entity_poly.pdbx_seq_one_letter_code
_entity_poly.pdbx_strand_id
1 'polypeptide(L)'
;MRQESNGNATFSSPVKSLRGLKALASNGDHQASAAEEIINDDELAQRKAGEAASRRYQAAEWLRQMDHGASETLPKEPSEEEFCLALRNGLILCNVLNKVNPGAVHKVVESPILAVQATEGAAQSAIQYFENMRNFLMAVKDMKLLTFEASDLEKGGSSSKVVDCILC
;
A
#
# COMPACT_ATOMS: atom_id res chain seq x y z
N MET A 1 28.99 -41.88 6.39
CA MET A 1 29.83 -41.68 7.59
C MET A 1 30.63 -40.41 7.40
N ARG A 2 30.78 -39.61 8.46
CA ARG A 2 31.38 -38.27 8.59
C ARG A 2 30.41 -37.07 8.53
N GLN A 3 29.82 -36.80 9.69
CA GLN A 3 29.73 -35.46 10.27
C GLN A 3 31.15 -34.97 10.64
N GLU A 4 31.37 -33.64 10.64
CA GLU A 4 32.01 -32.74 11.64
C GLU A 4 31.92 -31.32 11.02
N SER A 5 31.16 -30.33 11.52
CA SER A 5 31.25 -29.48 12.72
C SER A 5 32.44 -28.49 12.77
N ASN A 6 32.13 -27.29 13.29
CA ASN A 6 32.94 -26.08 13.59
C ASN A 6 33.35 -25.18 12.40
N GLY A 7 33.07 -23.86 12.39
CA GLY A 7 32.76 -22.93 13.47
C GLY A 7 33.92 -21.96 13.68
N ASN A 8 33.88 -20.80 13.00
CA ASN A 8 34.39 -19.48 13.44
C ASN A 8 34.53 -18.53 12.23
N ALA A 9 33.68 -17.51 12.17
CA ALA A 9 33.93 -16.31 11.37
C ALA A 9 33.70 -15.10 12.27
N THR A 10 34.78 -14.62 12.88
CA THR A 10 34.86 -13.39 13.66
C THR A 10 34.69 -12.21 12.71
N PHE A 11 33.50 -11.62 12.65
CA PHE A 11 33.31 -10.33 11.96
C PHE A 11 33.75 -9.20 12.88
N SER A 12 34.92 -8.61 12.61
CA SER A 12 35.32 -7.34 13.21
C SER A 12 34.65 -6.19 12.46
N SER A 13 33.89 -5.37 13.19
CA SER A 13 33.32 -4.12 12.70
C SER A 13 34.34 -2.98 12.88
N PRO A 14 34.68 -2.20 11.84
CA PRO A 14 35.38 -0.94 12.04
C PRO A 14 34.37 0.17 12.31
N VAL A 15 34.25 0.55 13.58
CA VAL A 15 33.64 1.81 14.01
C VAL A 15 34.48 2.96 13.45
N LYS A 16 34.00 3.66 12.42
CA LYS A 16 34.61 4.91 11.97
C LYS A 16 34.15 6.05 12.88
N SER A 17 34.90 6.27 13.95
CA SER A 17 34.94 7.54 14.66
C SER A 17 35.83 8.51 13.87
N LEU A 18 35.28 9.63 13.40
CA LEU A 18 36.09 10.77 12.96
C LEU A 18 35.54 12.03 13.62
N ARG A 19 36.00 12.31 14.84
CA ARG A 19 35.95 13.64 15.43
C ARG A 19 37.10 14.47 14.88
N GLY A 20 36.77 15.64 14.36
CA GLY A 20 37.58 16.84 14.53
C GLY A 20 38.27 17.39 13.29
N LEU A 21 37.63 18.37 12.65
CA LEU A 21 38.33 19.51 12.07
C LEU A 21 37.55 20.78 12.43
N LYS A 22 38.16 21.59 13.30
CA LYS A 22 37.69 22.93 13.64
C LYS A 22 38.38 23.93 12.71
N ALA A 23 37.52 24.66 11.97
CA ALA A 23 37.61 26.05 11.54
C ALA A 23 38.87 26.56 10.80
N LEU A 24 38.66 26.99 9.55
CA LEU A 24 39.10 28.29 9.05
C LEU A 24 37.94 28.94 8.27
N ALA A 25 37.68 30.21 8.55
CA ALA A 25 36.56 30.98 8.06
C ALA A 25 36.83 31.64 6.69
N SER A 26 35.73 32.08 6.08
CA SER A 26 35.57 33.15 5.09
C SER A 26 35.47 32.75 3.61
N ASN A 27 34.24 32.62 3.10
CA ASN A 27 33.57 33.67 2.32
C ASN A 27 32.15 33.23 1.93
N GLY A 28 31.23 34.20 1.96
CA GLY A 28 29.79 34.00 1.97
C GLY A 28 29.13 33.65 0.62
N ASP A 29 27.87 33.25 0.81
CA ASP A 29 26.69 33.58 -0.01
C ASP A 29 26.10 32.53 -0.96
N HIS A 30 26.66 31.32 -1.07
CA HIS A 30 26.04 30.25 -1.89
C HIS A 30 25.73 28.94 -1.16
N GLN A 31 26.00 28.85 0.16
CA GLN A 31 25.82 27.59 0.91
C GLN A 31 24.59 27.56 1.82
N ALA A 32 23.97 28.71 2.12
CA ALA A 32 22.72 28.78 2.89
C ALA A 32 21.50 28.35 2.05
N SER A 33 21.44 28.78 0.78
CA SER A 33 20.33 28.48 -0.15
C SER A 33 20.09 26.97 -0.32
N ALA A 34 21.14 26.17 -0.52
CA ALA A 34 20.99 24.74 -0.76
C ALA A 34 20.54 23.98 0.50
N ALA A 35 21.02 24.37 1.69
CA ALA A 35 20.61 23.75 2.94
C ALA A 35 19.18 24.15 3.35
N GLU A 36 18.79 25.40 3.14
CA GLU A 36 17.43 25.89 3.40
C GLU A 36 16.40 25.30 2.41
N GLU A 37 16.77 25.14 1.13
CA GLU A 37 15.90 24.56 0.10
C GLU A 37 15.67 23.04 0.33
N ILE A 38 16.71 22.29 0.71
CA ILE A 38 16.60 20.85 1.04
C ILE A 38 15.73 20.62 2.29
N ILE A 39 15.86 21.44 3.33
CA ILE A 39 15.03 21.34 4.54
C ILE A 39 13.55 21.58 4.21
N ASN A 40 13.27 22.50 3.28
CA ASN A 40 11.91 22.81 2.83
C ASN A 40 11.30 21.67 1.99
N ASP A 41 12.08 21.02 1.13
CA ASP A 41 11.62 19.90 0.32
C ASP A 41 11.30 18.65 1.17
N ASP A 42 12.14 18.33 2.15
CA ASP A 42 11.91 17.21 3.07
C ASP A 42 10.66 17.45 3.95
N GLU A 43 10.47 18.67 4.46
CA GLU A 43 9.29 19.03 5.24
C GLU A 43 8.02 18.92 4.38
N LEU A 44 8.07 19.42 3.13
CA LEU A 44 6.96 19.30 2.19
C LEU A 44 6.64 17.84 1.86
N ALA A 45 7.67 17.00 1.66
CA ALA A 45 7.50 15.57 1.41
C ALA A 45 6.86 14.86 2.61
N GLN A 46 7.31 15.15 3.84
CA GLN A 46 6.73 14.60 5.06
C GLN A 46 5.27 15.02 5.23
N ARG A 47 4.94 16.28 4.99
CA ARG A 47 3.56 16.77 5.03
C ARG A 47 2.67 16.07 4.02
N LYS A 48 3.11 15.95 2.76
CA LYS A 48 2.39 15.21 1.71
C LYS A 48 2.20 13.74 2.07
N ALA A 49 3.22 13.09 2.62
CA ALA A 49 3.12 11.70 3.08
C ALA A 49 2.12 11.54 4.22
N GLY A 50 2.10 12.48 5.17
CA GLY A 50 1.13 12.52 6.27
C GLY A 50 -0.31 12.74 5.80
N GLU A 51 -0.52 13.66 4.85
CA GLU A 51 -1.83 13.90 4.23
C GLU A 51 -2.32 12.66 3.46
N ALA A 52 -1.44 12.02 2.68
CA ALA A 52 -1.75 10.79 1.97
C ALA A 52 -2.11 9.64 2.93
N ALA A 53 -1.37 9.50 4.04
CA ALA A 53 -1.68 8.52 5.08
C ALA A 53 -3.03 8.82 5.74
N SER A 54 -3.31 10.08 6.10
CA SER A 54 -4.58 10.49 6.71
C SER A 54 -5.78 10.18 5.81
N ARG A 55 -5.70 10.49 4.51
CA ARG A 55 -6.75 10.11 3.55
C ARG A 55 -6.93 8.60 3.45
N ARG A 56 -5.83 7.84 3.46
CA ARG A 56 -5.89 6.37 3.48
C ARG A 56 -6.59 5.83 4.72
N TYR A 57 -6.33 6.43 5.89
CA TYR A 57 -6.98 6.03 7.14
C TYR A 57 -8.48 6.30 7.11
N GLN A 58 -8.89 7.44 6.55
CA GLN A 58 -10.29 7.77 6.34
C GLN A 58 -10.98 6.74 5.43
N ALA A 59 -10.34 6.39 4.30
CA ALA A 59 -10.85 5.38 3.38
C ALA A 59 -10.95 4.01 4.05
N ALA A 60 -9.91 3.61 4.79
CA ALA A 60 -9.90 2.34 5.53
C ALA A 60 -11.01 2.28 6.58
N GLU A 61 -11.19 3.35 7.36
CA GLU A 61 -12.26 3.41 8.36
C GLU A 61 -13.64 3.26 7.73
N TRP A 62 -13.90 3.97 6.63
CA TRP A 62 -15.18 3.87 5.93
C TRP A 62 -15.42 2.46 5.36
N LEU A 63 -14.40 1.86 4.73
CA LEU A 63 -14.49 0.47 4.23
C LEU A 63 -14.80 -0.52 5.35
N ARG A 64 -14.17 -0.38 6.52
CA ARG A 64 -14.40 -1.24 7.70
C ARG A 64 -15.83 -1.12 8.25
N GLN A 65 -16.49 0.03 8.07
CA GLN A 65 -17.91 0.21 8.43
C GLN A 65 -18.84 -0.43 7.39
N MET A 66 -18.41 -0.46 6.13
CA MET A 66 -19.20 -0.95 5.02
C MET A 66 -19.10 -2.46 4.82
N ASP A 67 -17.95 -3.09 5.02
CA ASP A 67 -17.75 -4.52 4.77
C ASP A 67 -17.10 -5.23 5.97
N HIS A 68 -17.63 -6.41 6.31
CA HIS A 68 -17.11 -7.21 7.43
C HIS A 68 -15.68 -7.71 7.14
N GLY A 69 -15.43 -8.17 5.91
CA GLY A 69 -14.10 -8.61 5.49
C GLY A 69 -13.07 -7.49 5.58
N ALA A 70 -13.46 -6.24 5.26
CA ALA A 70 -12.64 -5.07 5.50
C ALA A 70 -12.36 -4.86 6.99
N SER A 71 -13.36 -4.98 7.88
CA SER A 71 -13.16 -4.86 9.33
C SER A 71 -12.16 -5.88 9.89
N GLU A 72 -12.10 -7.09 9.32
CA GLU A 72 -11.19 -8.16 9.72
C GLU A 72 -9.78 -8.04 9.12
N THR A 73 -9.66 -7.56 7.88
CA THR A 73 -8.41 -7.56 7.12
C THR A 73 -7.68 -6.23 7.09
N LEU A 74 -8.40 -5.10 7.21
CA LEU A 74 -7.81 -3.76 7.22
C LEU A 74 -7.63 -3.24 8.65
N PRO A 75 -6.41 -2.85 9.05
CA PRO A 75 -6.21 -2.09 10.27
C PRO A 75 -6.80 -0.68 10.12
N LYS A 76 -6.91 0.07 11.24
CA LYS A 76 -7.41 1.46 11.23
C LYS A 76 -6.43 2.42 10.54
N GLU A 77 -5.14 2.17 10.72
CA GLU A 77 -4.05 3.01 10.21
C GLU A 77 -3.13 2.20 9.29
N PRO A 78 -3.62 1.70 8.13
CA PRO A 78 -2.83 0.85 7.25
C PRO A 78 -1.68 1.61 6.60
N SER A 79 -0.54 0.93 6.47
CA SER A 79 0.47 1.32 5.48
C SER A 79 -0.11 1.26 4.05
N GLU A 80 0.58 1.88 3.09
CA GLU A 80 0.15 1.81 1.68
C GLU A 80 0.13 0.37 1.17
N GLU A 81 1.14 -0.43 1.52
CA GLU A 81 1.22 -1.82 1.09
C GLU A 81 0.08 -2.66 1.67
N GLU A 82 -0.22 -2.55 2.97
CA GLU A 82 -1.33 -3.27 3.60
C GLU A 82 -2.68 -2.90 2.99
N PHE A 83 -2.90 -1.61 2.75
CA PHE A 83 -4.12 -1.12 2.12
C PHE A 83 -4.29 -1.68 0.70
N CYS A 84 -3.23 -1.60 -0.12
CA CYS A 84 -3.26 -2.13 -1.48
C CYS A 84 -3.47 -3.64 -1.50
N LEU A 85 -2.77 -4.38 -0.61
CA LEU A 85 -2.89 -5.84 -0.52
C LEU A 85 -4.31 -6.28 -0.16
N ALA A 86 -4.95 -5.63 0.82
CA ALA A 86 -6.31 -5.96 1.24
C ALA A 86 -7.34 -5.75 0.11
N LEU A 87 -7.14 -4.73 -0.73
CA LEU A 87 -8.07 -4.39 -1.81
C LEU A 87 -7.76 -5.10 -3.14
N ARG A 88 -6.57 -5.71 -3.29
CA ARG A 88 -6.05 -6.24 -4.56
C ARG A 88 -6.95 -7.29 -5.21
N ASN A 89 -7.67 -8.09 -4.42
CA ASN A 89 -8.57 -9.11 -4.96
C ASN A 89 -9.94 -8.55 -5.39
N GLY A 90 -10.20 -7.25 -5.19
CA GLY A 90 -11.44 -6.57 -5.54
C GLY A 90 -12.68 -6.97 -4.73
N LEU A 91 -12.60 -7.91 -3.79
CA LEU A 91 -13.77 -8.46 -3.10
C LEU A 91 -14.44 -7.41 -2.20
N ILE A 92 -13.64 -6.76 -1.34
CA ILE A 92 -14.11 -5.67 -0.47
C ILE A 92 -14.76 -4.56 -1.31
N LEU A 93 -14.13 -4.19 -2.42
CA LEU A 93 -14.60 -3.12 -3.29
C LEU A 93 -15.95 -3.46 -3.93
N CYS A 94 -16.11 -4.68 -4.46
CA CYS A 94 -17.38 -5.17 -4.98
C CYS A 94 -18.49 -5.17 -3.92
N ASN A 95 -18.18 -5.68 -2.72
CA ASN A 95 -19.14 -5.78 -1.63
C ASN A 95 -19.63 -4.40 -1.18
N VAL A 96 -18.70 -3.47 -0.98
CA VAL A 96 -19.03 -2.10 -0.56
C VAL A 96 -19.82 -1.38 -1.64
N LEU A 97 -19.44 -1.51 -2.92
CA LEU A 97 -20.20 -0.89 -4.01
C LEU A 97 -21.64 -1.43 -4.09
N ASN A 98 -21.82 -2.74 -3.94
CA ASN A 98 -23.16 -3.34 -3.88
C ASN A 98 -23.95 -2.97 -2.62
N LYS A 99 -23.29 -2.69 -1.50
CA LYS A 99 -23.94 -2.21 -0.29
C LYS A 99 -24.48 -0.78 -0.45
N VAL A 100 -23.74 0.08 -1.15
CA VAL A 100 -24.14 1.47 -1.44
C VAL A 100 -25.16 1.53 -2.58
N ASN A 101 -24.93 0.76 -3.65
CA ASN A 101 -25.79 0.69 -4.82
C ASN A 101 -26.09 -0.78 -5.18
N PRO A 102 -27.19 -1.34 -4.64
CA PRO A 102 -27.55 -2.74 -4.87
C PRO A 102 -27.64 -3.09 -6.36
N GLY A 103 -26.89 -4.12 -6.77
CA GLY A 103 -26.87 -4.61 -8.14
C GLY A 103 -25.88 -3.92 -9.08
N ALA A 104 -25.06 -2.98 -8.59
CA ALA A 104 -24.01 -2.34 -9.39
C ALA A 104 -23.00 -3.37 -9.94
N VAL A 105 -22.58 -4.32 -9.09
CA VAL A 105 -21.71 -5.44 -9.46
C VAL A 105 -22.54 -6.72 -9.49
N HIS A 106 -22.83 -7.22 -10.69
CA HIS A 106 -23.70 -8.38 -10.91
C HIS A 106 -23.10 -9.72 -10.45
N LYS A 107 -21.77 -9.86 -10.55
CA LYS A 107 -21.04 -11.08 -10.18
C LYS A 107 -19.92 -10.73 -9.20
N VAL A 108 -20.05 -11.19 -7.97
CA VAL A 108 -19.00 -11.16 -6.95
C VAL A 108 -18.61 -12.60 -6.65
N VAL A 109 -17.32 -12.88 -6.69
CA VAL A 109 -16.78 -14.22 -6.44
C VAL A 109 -16.08 -14.23 -5.10
N GLU A 110 -16.71 -14.86 -4.12
CA GLU A 110 -16.09 -15.15 -2.83
C GLU A 110 -15.31 -16.45 -2.94
N SER A 111 -14.03 -16.41 -2.58
CA SER A 111 -13.21 -17.62 -2.49
C SER A 111 -13.03 -17.97 -1.02
N PRO A 112 -13.37 -19.20 -0.58
CA PRO A 112 -13.10 -19.61 0.78
C PRO A 112 -11.58 -19.61 1.01
N ILE A 113 -11.13 -18.83 2.00
CA ILE A 113 -9.73 -18.63 2.41
C ILE A 113 -8.99 -19.98 2.65
N LEU A 114 -9.72 -21.09 2.83
CA LEU A 114 -9.20 -22.42 3.15
C LEU A 114 -8.62 -23.22 1.97
N ALA A 115 -8.74 -22.78 0.71
CA ALA A 115 -8.30 -23.59 -0.45
C ALA A 115 -6.81 -23.41 -0.80
N VAL A 116 -5.89 -23.52 0.18
CA VAL A 116 -4.44 -23.57 -0.07
C VAL A 116 -3.87 -24.92 0.37
N GLN A 117 -4.30 -26.00 -0.29
CA GLN A 117 -3.59 -27.30 -0.23
C GLN A 117 -3.57 -28.08 -1.55
N ALA A 118 -3.98 -27.48 -2.68
CA ALA A 118 -3.87 -28.11 -4.00
C ALA A 118 -3.35 -27.13 -5.05
N THR A 119 -2.51 -27.61 -5.96
CA THR A 119 -1.94 -26.85 -7.08
C THR A 119 -3.01 -26.25 -8.01
N GLU A 120 -4.22 -26.80 -8.01
CA GLU A 120 -5.39 -26.28 -8.73
C GLU A 120 -6.11 -25.12 -7.98
N GLY A 121 -6.06 -25.10 -6.64
CA GLY A 121 -6.71 -24.06 -5.82
C GLY A 121 -6.02 -22.71 -5.90
N ALA A 122 -4.70 -22.68 -6.07
CA ALA A 122 -3.93 -21.46 -6.23
C ALA A 122 -4.22 -20.76 -7.57
N ALA A 123 -4.35 -21.52 -8.66
CA ALA A 123 -4.71 -20.99 -9.98
C ALA A 123 -6.15 -20.46 -10.00
N GLN A 124 -7.09 -21.19 -9.39
CA GLN A 124 -8.49 -20.75 -9.30
C GLN A 124 -8.63 -19.46 -8.46
N SER A 125 -7.90 -19.36 -7.35
CA SER A 125 -7.87 -18.15 -6.51
C SER A 125 -7.32 -16.94 -7.29
N ALA A 126 -6.25 -17.12 -8.06
CA ALA A 126 -5.68 -16.06 -8.89
C ALA A 126 -6.63 -15.57 -10.01
N ILE A 127 -7.33 -16.49 -10.67
CA ILE A 127 -8.33 -16.15 -11.70
C ILE A 127 -9.49 -15.35 -11.09
N GLN A 128 -9.95 -15.74 -9.90
CA GLN A 128 -11.06 -15.07 -9.21
C GLN A 128 -10.70 -13.66 -8.71
N TYR A 129 -9.44 -13.45 -8.29
CA TYR A 129 -8.95 -12.11 -7.90
C TYR A 129 -9.09 -11.11 -9.05
N PHE A 130 -8.78 -11.57 -10.27
CA PHE A 130 -8.91 -10.73 -11.46
C PHE A 130 -10.38 -10.45 -11.83
N GLU A 131 -11.29 -11.43 -11.66
CA GLU A 131 -12.70 -11.27 -11.98
C GLU A 131 -13.38 -10.17 -11.15
N ASN A 132 -13.21 -10.21 -9.83
CA ASN A 132 -13.81 -9.19 -8.94
C ASN A 132 -13.27 -7.81 -9.26
N MET A 133 -11.96 -7.68 -9.44
CA MET A 133 -11.37 -6.38 -9.74
C MET A 133 -11.89 -5.82 -11.06
N ARG A 134 -11.96 -6.66 -12.11
CA ARG A 134 -12.55 -6.27 -13.39
C ARG A 134 -14.01 -5.82 -13.24
N ASN A 135 -14.82 -6.58 -12.50
CA ASN A 135 -16.25 -6.29 -12.38
C ASN A 135 -16.49 -4.97 -11.61
N PHE A 136 -15.73 -4.70 -10.55
CA PHE A 136 -15.77 -3.41 -9.86
C PHE A 136 -15.39 -2.26 -10.80
N LEU A 137 -14.27 -2.37 -11.51
CA LEU A 137 -13.78 -1.32 -12.42
C LEU A 137 -14.77 -1.04 -13.56
N MET A 138 -15.45 -2.06 -14.07
CA MET A 138 -16.53 -1.89 -15.04
C MET A 138 -17.71 -1.12 -14.43
N ALA A 139 -18.16 -1.50 -13.23
CA ALA A 139 -19.30 -0.87 -12.58
C ALA A 139 -19.05 0.62 -12.27
N VAL A 140 -17.91 0.99 -11.69
CA VAL A 140 -17.60 2.40 -11.39
C VAL A 140 -17.46 3.24 -12.65
N LYS A 141 -16.93 2.66 -13.73
CA LYS A 141 -16.83 3.32 -15.04
C LYS A 141 -18.22 3.58 -15.63
N ASP A 142 -19.11 2.60 -15.60
CA ASP A 142 -20.49 2.75 -16.11
C ASP A 142 -21.28 3.79 -15.29
N MET A 143 -20.99 3.87 -13.98
CA MET A 143 -21.53 4.88 -13.07
C MET A 143 -20.87 6.27 -13.21
N LYS A 144 -19.82 6.41 -14.03
CA LYS A 144 -19.05 7.65 -14.23
C LYS A 144 -18.44 8.20 -12.94
N LEU A 145 -18.04 7.32 -12.03
CA LEU A 145 -17.30 7.69 -10.82
C LEU A 145 -15.80 7.81 -11.11
N LEU A 146 -15.04 8.32 -10.14
CA LEU A 146 -13.58 8.23 -10.19
C LEU A 146 -13.16 6.76 -10.31
N THR A 147 -12.08 6.50 -11.04
CA THR A 147 -11.59 5.15 -11.29
C THR A 147 -10.08 5.08 -11.13
N PHE A 148 -9.59 3.86 -10.93
CA PHE A 148 -8.17 3.52 -10.88
C PHE A 148 -7.92 2.27 -11.76
N GLU A 149 -6.69 1.78 -11.80
CA GLU A 149 -6.30 0.58 -12.54
C GLU A 149 -5.73 -0.48 -11.59
N ALA A 150 -5.78 -1.76 -11.98
CA ALA A 150 -5.27 -2.84 -11.13
C ALA A 150 -3.79 -2.65 -10.73
N SER A 151 -2.98 -2.03 -11.59
CA SER A 151 -1.58 -1.68 -11.35
C SER A 151 -1.38 -0.69 -10.19
N ASP A 152 -2.37 0.17 -9.89
CA ASP A 152 -2.30 1.09 -8.75
C ASP A 152 -2.27 0.32 -7.41
N LEU A 153 -2.80 -0.92 -7.38
CA LEU A 153 -2.81 -1.82 -6.21
C LEU A 153 -1.64 -2.82 -6.21
N GLU A 154 -0.81 -2.86 -7.25
CA GLU A 154 0.34 -3.77 -7.35
C GLU A 154 1.54 -3.28 -6.54
N LYS A 155 2.58 -4.12 -6.43
CA LYS A 155 3.79 -3.74 -5.68
C LYS A 155 4.47 -2.56 -6.36
N GLY A 156 4.63 -1.45 -5.63
CA GLY A 156 5.16 -0.20 -6.15
C GLY A 156 4.12 0.68 -6.86
N GLY A 157 2.84 0.27 -6.87
CA GLY A 157 1.72 1.13 -7.24
C GLY A 157 1.42 2.17 -6.16
N SER A 158 0.67 3.21 -6.52
CA SER A 158 0.26 4.28 -5.60
C SER A 158 -1.22 4.17 -5.25
N SER A 159 -1.53 4.16 -3.95
CA SER A 159 -2.91 4.05 -3.46
C SER A 159 -3.75 5.32 -3.66
N SER A 160 -3.15 6.44 -4.11
CA SER A 160 -3.83 7.75 -4.13
C SER A 160 -5.14 7.73 -4.93
N LYS A 161 -5.12 7.20 -6.16
CA LYS A 161 -6.34 7.12 -6.99
C LYS A 161 -7.39 6.18 -6.42
N VAL A 162 -6.95 5.11 -5.74
CA VAL A 162 -7.84 4.15 -5.08
C VAL A 162 -8.56 4.84 -3.93
N VAL A 163 -7.81 5.59 -3.12
CA VAL A 163 -8.35 6.40 -2.02
C VAL A 163 -9.34 7.45 -2.55
N ASP A 164 -8.99 8.15 -3.64
CA ASP A 164 -9.87 9.14 -4.25
C ASP A 164 -11.17 8.51 -4.79
N CYS A 165 -11.09 7.31 -5.39
CA CYS A 165 -12.25 6.54 -5.84
C CYS A 165 -13.17 6.11 -4.69
N ILE A 166 -12.61 5.76 -3.53
CA ILE A 166 -13.40 5.35 -2.36
C ILE A 166 -14.07 6.55 -1.68
N LEU A 167 -13.40 7.70 -1.66
CA LEU A 167 -13.85 8.91 -0.94
C LEU A 167 -14.61 9.92 -1.82
N CYS A 168 -14.91 9.59 -3.08
CA CYS A 168 -15.64 10.48 -3.99
C CYS A 168 -17.13 10.57 -3.66
#